data_AF-A0A9J6ZF56-F1
#
_entry.id   AF-A0A9J6ZF56-F1
#
_cell.length_a   1.000
_cell.length_b   1.000
_cell.length_c   1.000
_cell.angle_alpha   90.00
_cell.angle_beta   90.00
_cell.angle_gamma   90.00
#
_symmetry.space_group_name_H-M   'P 1'
#
loop_
_entity.id
_entity.type
_entity.pdbx_description
1 polymer ?
#
loop_
_entity_poly.entity_id
_entity_poly.type
_entity_poly.pdbx_seq_one_letter_code
_entity_poly.pdbx_strand_id
1 'polypeptide(L)'
;MTPTQIFVEEQLQQLLMRTQSDLTAIGVLDRATRKIQWYSVYGSVSNRTQRIRQQINIGLTGEVLRTGRFLQTRATKQELFDLGESIMMTEKLLHAAAWPIIFNDLQIYGTIFIGKRNEGNYNTQQIEAGTEIVHDLANFCAQYFI
;
A
#
# COMPACT_ATOMS: atom_id res chain seq x y z
N MET A 1 0.98 -22.49 -1.43
CA MET A 1 0.91 -21.14 -2.01
C MET A 1 0.35 -21.28 -3.42
N THR A 2 -0.66 -20.51 -3.80
CA THR A 2 -1.22 -20.56 -5.17
C THR A 2 -0.32 -19.81 -6.15
N PRO A 3 -0.40 -20.08 -7.47
CA PRO A 3 0.34 -19.31 -8.48
C PRO A 3 0.10 -17.80 -8.37
N THR A 4 -1.15 -17.41 -8.08
CA THR A 4 -1.54 -16.01 -7.81
C THR A 4 -0.79 -15.41 -6.62
N GLN A 5 -0.65 -16.16 -5.52
CA GLN A 5 0.08 -15.70 -4.34
C GLN A 5 1.56 -15.53 -4.62
N ILE A 6 2.17 -16.47 -5.35
CA ILE A 6 3.59 -16.41 -5.74
C ILE A 6 3.85 -15.16 -6.59
N PHE A 7 3.04 -14.94 -7.64
CA PHE A 7 3.18 -13.76 -8.49
C PHE A 7 3.07 -12.46 -7.69
N VAL A 8 2.08 -12.35 -6.80
CA VAL A 8 1.89 -11.17 -5.94
C VAL A 8 3.10 -10.94 -5.04
N GLU A 9 3.63 -11.98 -4.40
CA GLU A 9 4.82 -11.86 -3.54
C GLU A 9 6.05 -11.42 -4.33
N GLU A 10 6.28 -11.99 -5.52
CA GLU A 10 7.38 -11.59 -6.41
C GLU A 10 7.27 -10.12 -6.83
N GLN A 11 6.07 -9.66 -7.20
CA GLN A 11 5.85 -8.25 -7.56
C GLN A 11 6.07 -7.33 -6.36
N LEU A 12 5.60 -7.70 -5.16
CA LEU A 12 5.84 -6.91 -3.95
C LEU A 12 7.32 -6.87 -3.57
N GLN A 13 8.04 -7.97 -3.75
CA GLN A 13 9.49 -8.02 -3.54
C GLN A 13 10.25 -7.14 -4.55
N GLN A 14 9.88 -7.19 -5.83
CA GLN A 14 10.46 -6.31 -6.85
C GLN A 14 10.18 -4.83 -6.55
N LEU A 15 8.95 -4.51 -6.17
CA LEU A 15 8.55 -3.17 -5.77
C LEU A 15 9.39 -2.69 -4.57
N LEU A 16 9.60 -3.54 -3.57
CA LEU A 16 10.42 -3.24 -2.40
C LEU A 16 11.84 -2.84 -2.82
N MET A 17 12.48 -3.67 -3.64
CA MET A 17 13.86 -3.46 -4.09
C MET A 17 14.01 -2.20 -4.95
N ARG A 18 13.10 -1.99 -5.91
CA ARG A 18 13.19 -0.87 -6.89
C ARG A 18 12.91 0.49 -6.26
N THR A 19 12.03 0.53 -5.26
CA THR A 19 11.69 1.76 -4.55
C THR A 19 12.57 2.02 -3.33
N GLN A 20 13.48 1.08 -3.01
CA GLN A 20 14.27 1.07 -1.77
C GLN A 20 13.38 1.19 -0.52
N SER A 21 12.23 0.52 -0.55
CA SER A 21 11.29 0.50 0.56
C SER A 21 11.69 -0.54 1.60
N ASP A 22 11.17 -0.36 2.80
CA ASP A 22 11.29 -1.31 3.89
C ASP A 22 10.07 -2.24 3.98
N LEU A 23 8.96 -1.84 3.36
CA LEU A 23 7.71 -2.59 3.30
C LEU A 23 6.96 -2.29 2.00
N THR A 24 6.32 -3.31 1.45
CA THR A 24 5.31 -3.20 0.39
C THR A 24 4.08 -4.02 0.75
N ALA A 25 2.89 -3.56 0.37
CA ALA A 25 1.65 -4.24 0.71
C ALA A 25 0.53 -4.00 -0.31
N ILE A 26 -0.42 -4.94 -0.35
CA ILE A 26 -1.68 -4.80 -1.08
C ILE A 26 -2.80 -4.75 -0.05
N GLY A 27 -3.52 -3.63 -0.05
CA GLY A 27 -4.73 -3.45 0.75
C GLY A 27 -5.97 -3.62 -0.12
N VAL A 28 -6.93 -4.42 0.33
CA VAL A 28 -8.21 -4.67 -0.35
C VAL A 28 -9.32 -3.94 0.40
N LEU A 29 -10.17 -3.22 -0.33
CA LEU A 29 -11.33 -2.53 0.19
C LEU A 29 -12.49 -3.51 0.39
N ASP A 30 -12.89 -3.70 1.64
CA ASP A 30 -14.17 -4.29 1.99
C ASP A 30 -15.25 -3.20 1.93
N ARG A 31 -16.13 -3.28 0.93
CA ARG A 31 -17.21 -2.31 0.72
C ARG A 31 -18.32 -2.43 1.76
N ALA A 32 -18.58 -3.62 2.28
CA ALA A 32 -19.64 -3.84 3.26
C ALA A 32 -19.27 -3.19 4.59
N THR A 33 -18.00 -3.35 5.01
CA THR A 33 -17.54 -2.79 6.29
C THR A 33 -16.86 -1.42 6.15
N ARG A 34 -16.63 -0.94 4.91
CA ARG A 34 -15.88 0.28 4.58
C ARG A 34 -14.49 0.32 5.23
N LYS A 35 -13.83 -0.83 5.24
CA LYS A 35 -12.49 -0.99 5.80
C LYS A 35 -11.51 -1.49 4.76
N ILE A 36 -10.25 -1.15 4.94
CA ILE A 36 -9.16 -1.79 4.22
C ILE A 36 -8.54 -2.90 5.06
N GLN A 37 -8.21 -4.01 4.39
CA GLN A 37 -7.48 -5.14 4.94
C GLN A 37 -6.25 -5.42 4.08
N TRP A 38 -5.10 -5.67 4.71
CA TRP A 38 -3.89 -6.05 3.99
C TRP A 38 -3.94 -7.53 3.59
N TYR A 39 -4.02 -7.77 2.29
CA TYR A 39 -4.08 -9.10 1.68
C TYR A 39 -2.70 -9.75 1.64
N SER A 40 -1.70 -9.02 1.13
CA SER A 40 -0.30 -9.46 1.08
C SER A 40 0.61 -8.33 1.53
N VAL A 41 1.69 -8.69 2.23
CA VAL A 41 2.65 -7.75 2.82
C VAL A 41 4.04 -8.39 2.72
N TYR A 42 5.00 -7.65 2.22
CA TYR A 42 6.40 -8.04 2.13
C TYR A 42 7.27 -7.03 2.88
N GLY A 43 8.31 -7.49 3.60
CA GLY A 43 9.16 -6.63 4.44
C GLY A 43 8.55 -6.23 5.80
N SER A 44 7.48 -6.90 6.23
CA SER A 44 6.85 -6.68 7.53
C SER A 44 7.76 -7.06 8.69
N VAL A 45 7.78 -6.24 9.75
CA VAL A 45 8.40 -6.56 11.05
C VAL A 45 7.37 -6.91 12.12
N SER A 46 6.11 -7.05 11.74
CA SER A 46 4.99 -7.25 12.66
C SER A 46 4.02 -8.32 12.18
N ASN A 47 3.78 -9.32 13.01
CA ASN A 47 2.76 -10.34 12.76
C ASN A 47 1.31 -9.81 12.82
N ARG A 48 1.11 -8.53 13.15
CA ARG A 48 -0.21 -7.89 13.27
C ARG A 48 -0.66 -7.23 11.99
N THR A 49 0.24 -7.00 11.04
CA THR A 49 -0.03 -6.12 9.89
C THR A 49 -1.17 -6.63 9.02
N GLN A 50 -1.18 -7.91 8.66
CA GLN A 50 -2.30 -8.53 7.94
C GLN A 50 -3.63 -8.56 8.74
N ARG A 51 -3.57 -8.39 10.07
CA ARG A 51 -4.75 -8.33 10.95
C ARG A 51 -5.32 -6.92 11.10
N ILE A 52 -4.63 -5.90 10.60
CA ILE A 52 -5.14 -4.53 10.61
C ILE A 52 -6.44 -4.46 9.80
N ARG A 53 -7.42 -3.74 10.34
CA ARG A 53 -8.68 -3.38 9.68
C ARG A 53 -8.90 -1.88 9.93
N GLN A 54 -8.57 -1.06 8.95
CA GLN A 54 -8.61 0.40 9.08
C GLN A 54 -9.82 0.98 8.32
N GLN A 55 -10.49 1.97 8.91
CA GLN A 55 -11.56 2.70 8.24
C GLN A 55 -11.01 3.50 7.04
N ILE A 56 -11.74 3.52 5.93
CA ILE A 56 -11.27 4.11 4.66
C ILE A 56 -11.29 5.64 4.65
N ASN A 57 -11.64 6.30 5.75
CA ASN A 57 -11.63 7.75 5.92
C ASN A 57 -10.43 8.24 6.73
N ILE A 58 -9.44 7.38 7.00
CA ILE A 58 -8.29 7.66 7.85
C ILE A 58 -7.00 7.51 7.04
N GLY A 59 -6.08 8.44 7.28
CA GLY A 59 -4.69 8.36 6.82
C GLY A 59 -4.50 8.49 5.31
N LEU A 60 -3.26 8.21 4.89
CA LEU A 60 -2.85 8.18 3.49
C LEU A 60 -3.71 7.21 2.67
N THR A 61 -3.94 6.02 3.22
CA THR A 61 -4.71 4.96 2.55
C THR A 61 -6.13 5.42 2.26
N GLY A 62 -6.80 6.04 3.24
CA GLY A 62 -8.15 6.55 3.04
C GLY A 62 -8.23 7.65 1.99
N GLU A 63 -7.24 8.55 1.98
CA GLU A 63 -7.18 9.64 1.00
C GLU A 63 -6.94 9.14 -0.43
N VAL A 64 -6.08 8.13 -0.61
CA VAL A 64 -5.89 7.46 -1.91
C VAL A 64 -7.19 6.82 -2.40
N LEU A 65 -7.88 6.11 -1.52
CA LEU A 65 -9.16 5.47 -1.86
C LEU A 65 -10.27 6.48 -2.15
N ARG A 66 -10.23 7.66 -1.54
CA ARG A 66 -11.22 8.73 -1.75
C ARG A 66 -10.98 9.48 -3.05
N THR A 67 -9.72 9.76 -3.36
CA THR A 67 -9.32 10.60 -4.50
C THR A 67 -9.09 9.81 -5.78
N GLY A 68 -8.80 8.51 -5.66
CA GLY A 68 -8.39 7.68 -6.79
C GLY A 68 -7.06 8.13 -7.38
N ARG A 69 -6.16 8.67 -6.55
CA ARG A 69 -4.86 9.22 -7.00
C ARG A 69 -3.71 8.64 -6.21
N PHE A 70 -2.55 8.58 -6.86
CA PHE A 70 -1.29 8.37 -6.17
C PHE A 70 -1.04 9.49 -5.16
N LEU A 71 -0.64 9.12 -3.94
CA LEU A 71 -0.26 10.05 -2.89
C LEU A 71 0.95 9.53 -2.13
N GLN A 72 1.71 10.45 -1.56
CA GLN A 72 2.79 10.13 -0.62
C GLN A 72 2.71 11.02 0.59
N THR A 73 3.22 10.52 1.71
CA THR A 73 3.27 11.25 2.98
C THR A 73 4.61 11.03 3.67
N ARG A 74 4.96 12.02 4.49
CA ARG A 74 6.04 11.97 5.46
C ARG A 74 5.45 12.39 6.80
N ALA A 75 5.74 11.61 7.82
CA ALA A 75 5.37 11.92 9.19
C ALA A 75 6.58 11.71 10.11
N THR A 76 6.80 12.68 11.00
CA THR A 76 7.56 12.46 12.22
C THR A 76 6.84 11.43 13.09
N LYS A 77 7.54 10.87 14.09
CA LYS A 77 6.93 9.92 15.03
C LYS A 77 5.70 10.50 15.76
N GLN A 78 5.67 11.80 16.00
CA GLN A 78 4.54 12.47 16.64
C GLN A 78 3.35 12.59 15.67
N GLU A 79 3.60 13.01 14.43
CA GLU A 79 2.57 13.18 13.38
C GLU A 79 1.91 11.85 12.96
N LEU A 80 2.58 10.71 13.16
CA LEU A 80 2.00 9.39 12.86
C LEU A 80 0.70 9.13 13.64
N PHE A 81 0.61 9.61 14.88
CA PHE A 81 -0.60 9.45 15.69
C PHE A 81 -1.76 10.26 15.12
N ASP A 82 -1.48 11.49 14.67
CA ASP A 82 -2.49 12.39 14.10
C ASP A 82 -2.97 11.89 12.72
N LEU A 83 -2.07 11.29 11.94
CA LEU A 83 -2.40 10.68 10.64
C LEU A 83 -3.34 9.46 10.81
N GLY A 84 -3.21 8.73 11.91
CA GLY A 84 -4.02 7.54 12.20
C GLY A 84 -3.78 6.34 11.27
N GLU A 85 -2.73 6.37 10.45
CA GLU A 85 -2.41 5.32 9.49
C GLU A 85 -1.82 4.09 10.22
N SER A 86 -2.67 3.07 10.42
CA SER A 86 -2.39 1.91 11.26
C SER A 86 -1.22 1.08 10.76
N ILE A 87 -1.04 0.95 9.44
CA ILE A 87 0.11 0.22 8.88
C ILE A 87 1.41 0.96 9.19
N MET A 88 1.44 2.30 9.04
CA MET A 88 2.64 3.08 9.33
C MET A 88 3.02 2.98 10.81
N MET A 89 2.04 3.08 11.72
CA MET A 89 2.29 2.90 13.16
C MET A 89 2.77 1.49 13.51
N THR A 90 2.11 0.46 12.96
CA THR A 90 2.43 -0.96 13.27
C THR A 90 3.81 -1.34 12.75
N GLU A 91 4.21 -0.79 11.60
CA GLU A 91 5.44 -1.13 10.90
C GLU A 91 6.57 -0.11 11.13
N LYS A 92 6.30 0.93 11.95
CA LYS A 92 7.22 2.04 12.27
C LYS A 92 7.72 2.77 11.01
N LEU A 93 6.84 2.97 10.04
CA LEU A 93 7.14 3.67 8.79
C LEU A 93 7.02 5.18 9.01
N LEU A 94 8.00 5.94 8.55
CA LEU A 94 8.04 7.41 8.62
C LEU A 94 7.67 8.05 7.28
N HIS A 95 7.84 7.31 6.18
CA HIS A 95 7.49 7.73 4.83
C HIS A 95 6.68 6.64 4.18
N ALA A 96 5.67 7.04 3.41
CA ALA A 96 4.85 6.10 2.68
C ALA A 96 4.36 6.71 1.37
N ALA A 97 4.10 5.84 0.41
CA ALA A 97 3.40 6.19 -0.81
C ALA A 97 2.40 5.10 -1.16
N ALA A 98 1.31 5.48 -1.81
CA ALA A 98 0.22 4.58 -2.10
C ALA A 98 -0.46 4.94 -3.41
N TRP A 99 -0.84 3.91 -4.16
CA TRP A 99 -1.55 4.00 -5.43
C TRP A 99 -2.90 3.30 -5.30
N PRO A 100 -3.96 3.81 -5.95
CA PRO A 100 -5.25 3.13 -5.99
C PRO A 100 -5.17 1.91 -6.93
N ILE A 101 -5.90 0.86 -6.59
CA ILE A 101 -6.19 -0.23 -7.54
C ILE A 101 -7.55 0.09 -8.17
N ILE A 102 -7.56 0.41 -9.46
CA ILE A 102 -8.76 0.82 -10.21
C ILE A 102 -9.04 -0.25 -11.27
N PHE A 103 -10.31 -0.63 -11.43
CA PHE A 103 -10.76 -1.51 -12.52
C PHE A 103 -11.74 -0.79 -13.43
N ASN A 104 -11.58 -0.98 -14.74
CA ASN A 104 -12.40 -0.39 -15.80
C ASN A 104 -12.65 1.11 -15.63
N ASP A 105 -11.68 1.85 -15.08
CA ASP A 105 -11.73 3.30 -14.82
C ASP A 105 -12.91 3.79 -13.97
N LEU A 106 -13.65 2.90 -13.34
CA LEU A 106 -14.92 3.22 -12.67
C LEU A 106 -14.89 2.97 -11.17
N GLN A 107 -14.03 2.06 -10.71
CA GLN A 107 -14.18 1.53 -9.36
C GLN A 107 -12.84 1.21 -8.71
N ILE A 108 -12.64 1.75 -7.49
CA ILE A 108 -11.46 1.55 -6.66
C ILE A 108 -11.65 0.29 -5.80
N TYR A 109 -10.75 -0.68 -5.89
CA TYR A 109 -10.79 -1.97 -5.18
C TYR A 109 -9.84 -2.05 -3.99
N GLY A 110 -8.92 -1.10 -3.87
CA GLY A 110 -7.88 -1.18 -2.86
C GLY A 110 -6.74 -0.24 -3.14
N THR A 111 -5.59 -0.53 -2.54
CA THR A 111 -4.37 0.23 -2.71
C THR A 111 -3.15 -0.68 -2.74
N ILE A 112 -2.13 -0.28 -3.50
CA ILE A 112 -0.77 -0.79 -3.34
C ILE A 112 0.01 0.25 -2.54
N PHE A 113 0.68 -0.20 -1.48
CA PHE A 113 1.31 0.65 -0.48
C PHE A 113 2.80 0.31 -0.38
N ILE A 114 3.64 1.34 -0.23
CA ILE A 114 5.05 1.21 0.08
C ILE A 114 5.41 2.10 1.26
N GLY A 115 6.42 1.72 2.05
CA GLY A 115 6.95 2.62 3.07
C GLY A 115 8.38 2.35 3.50
N LYS A 116 8.96 3.39 4.12
CA LYS A 116 10.32 3.41 4.69
C LYS A 116 10.28 3.68 6.19
N ARG A 117 11.18 3.05 6.94
CA ARG A 117 11.41 3.22 8.38
C ARG A 117 12.51 4.26 8.66
N ASN A 118 13.34 4.56 7.67
CA ASN A 118 14.43 5.53 7.76
C ASN A 118 14.03 6.93 7.28
N GLU A 119 14.90 7.91 7.54
CA GLU A 119 14.69 9.28 7.10
C GLU A 119 15.09 9.43 5.62
N GLY A 120 14.10 9.45 4.72
CA GLY A 120 14.34 9.72 3.31
C GLY A 120 13.06 9.70 2.48
N ASN A 121 12.76 10.81 1.81
CA ASN A 121 11.63 10.86 0.87
C ASN A 121 11.84 9.88 -0.29
N TYR A 122 10.75 9.48 -0.94
CA TYR A 122 10.86 8.89 -2.26
C TYR A 122 11.24 9.97 -3.26
N ASN A 123 12.30 9.72 -4.02
CA ASN A 123 12.66 10.59 -5.15
C ASN A 123 11.85 10.20 -6.40
N THR A 124 11.89 11.04 -7.43
CA THR A 124 11.15 10.83 -8.68
C THR A 124 11.45 9.49 -9.32
N GLN A 125 12.74 9.10 -9.40
CA GLN A 125 13.16 7.83 -9.98
C GLN A 125 12.58 6.61 -9.25
N GLN A 126 12.52 6.66 -7.92
CA GLN A 126 11.92 5.60 -7.10
C GLN A 126 10.40 5.52 -7.35
N ILE A 127 9.71 6.66 -7.47
CA ILE A 127 8.27 6.69 -7.73
C ILE A 127 7.95 6.21 -9.15
N GLU A 128 8.73 6.60 -10.15
CA GLU A 128 8.57 6.15 -11.54
C GLU A 128 8.76 4.63 -11.64
N ALA A 129 9.86 4.10 -11.10
CA ALA A 129 10.11 2.66 -11.08
C ALA A 129 9.04 1.87 -10.29
N GLY A 130 8.50 2.46 -9.22
CA GLY A 130 7.39 1.87 -8.48
C GLY A 130 6.08 1.89 -9.28
N THR A 131 5.82 2.97 -10.02
CA THR A 131 4.58 3.15 -10.79
C THR A 131 4.48 2.14 -11.93
N GLU A 132 5.59 1.80 -12.59
CA GLU A 132 5.62 0.76 -13.62
C GLU A 132 5.15 -0.59 -13.07
N ILE A 133 5.72 -1.03 -11.94
CA ILE A 133 5.35 -2.30 -11.29
C ILE A 133 3.92 -2.27 -10.75
N VAL A 134 3.52 -1.14 -10.16
CA VAL A 134 2.17 -0.94 -9.65
C VAL A 134 1.13 -1.03 -10.75
N HIS A 135 1.41 -0.52 -11.95
CA HIS A 135 0.49 -0.60 -13.08
C HIS A 135 0.17 -2.07 -13.42
N ASP A 136 1.20 -2.89 -13.59
CA ASP A 136 1.04 -4.31 -13.92
C ASP A 136 0.35 -5.08 -12.78
N LEU A 137 0.77 -4.82 -11.53
CA LEU A 137 0.21 -5.46 -10.36
C LEU A 137 -1.25 -5.05 -10.12
N ALA A 138 -1.62 -3.78 -10.32
CA ALA A 138 -2.99 -3.30 -10.16
C ALA A 138 -3.92 -3.95 -11.20
N ASN A 139 -3.49 -4.04 -12.46
CA ASN A 139 -4.24 -4.73 -13.51
C ASN A 139 -4.46 -6.20 -13.18
N PHE A 140 -3.44 -6.89 -12.68
CA PHE A 140 -3.55 -8.27 -12.20
C PHE A 140 -4.54 -8.35 -11.02
N CYS A 141 -4.35 -7.56 -9.97
CA CYS A 141 -5.23 -7.60 -8.78
C CYS A 141 -6.69 -7.36 -9.14
N ALA A 142 -6.96 -6.44 -10.07
CA ALA A 142 -8.30 -6.16 -10.54
C ALA A 142 -8.92 -7.33 -11.32
N GLN A 143 -8.15 -8.20 -11.98
CA GLN A 143 -8.72 -9.37 -12.66
C GLN A 143 -8.99 -10.57 -11.73
N TYR A 144 -8.27 -10.66 -10.60
CA TYR A 144 -8.27 -11.87 -9.75
C TYR A 144 -8.88 -11.69 -8.36
N PHE A 145 -9.04 -10.45 -7.87
CA PHE A 145 -9.68 -10.16 -6.58
C PHE A 145 -11.13 -9.66 -6.71
N ILE A 146 -11.63 -9.55 -7.93
CA ILE A 146 -13.02 -9.18 -8.27
C ILE A 146 -13.80 -10.43 -8.62
#